data_AF-A0A969EYZ0-F1
#
_entry.id   AF-A0A969EYZ0-F1
#
_cell.length_a   1.000
_cell.length_b   1.000
_cell.length_c   1.000
_cell.angle_alpha   90.00
_cell.angle_beta   90.00
_cell.angle_gamma   90.00
#
_symmetry.space_group_name_H-M   'P 1'
#
loop_
_entity.id
_entity.type
_entity.pdbx_description
1 polymer ?
#
loop_
_entity_poly.entity_id
_entity_poly.type
_entity_poly.pdbx_seq_one_letter_code
_entity_poly.pdbx_strand_id
1 'polypeptide(L)'
;MRSNALGWRASGSSTTSAFRSITQVLGLALKQVWKPLSPRSLLQFLQHPVSPIPRRLRGKLAEIVAAQPGIGSKAWNAFVAGLETDEQALVRDWLEQPRFDPADGAPIDMIMQRARAIAAWVARTIAGVDQEGQRRLYGAALAQSQALVAALDRIGAQGRLLIGRGELERIVDEILSLSGDPSTFAQAGHVTGVAHPSEVEPADEILWWDLRGSADLHTGPFSAAERDCLALAGAILPSPEQMVVWHREDFLRVVASARTRLVLVVHEREGGRHLLESLIEARLDGVASLQLESVMLDGEARLPGLDVLTVALPPRELPAVSARWQLPMASVVRARERESYSSLEKLFNHPHIWVLDYAAKLRAGRLAELPDGPLLYGNLAHGLFERFFEERTDWSTLADDEIAAWLDDAVPSLISQSGAVLAELGRGVDHQRVVTTLERALPALVAQLKAARVVTVRCEVAMAAPLVDDVELRGDIDLWVARADGATAVIDIKWGSEERRVELLASNAHLQLATYAYLVAHTTGSPWPEPAYFIVATANLLARTDAFFPDATVVDARSLEDERALWRRALASYRWRRSQLERGSIDVLVAGSEDDTREPPPDDALSVSEEPDRFDPYATLTGWRVVQ
;
A
#
# COMPACT_ATOMS: atom_id res chain seq x y z
N MET A 1 -10.16 -26.42 -5.03
CA MET A 1 -10.50 -25.84 -6.35
C MET A 1 -11.74 -24.98 -6.22
N ARG A 2 -11.73 -23.72 -6.68
CA ARG A 2 -12.95 -22.90 -6.76
C ARG A 2 -13.68 -23.25 -8.06
N SER A 3 -14.61 -24.19 -7.99
CA SER A 3 -15.39 -24.71 -9.13
C SER A 3 -16.27 -23.65 -9.84
N ASN A 4 -16.67 -22.58 -9.13
CA ASN A 4 -17.63 -21.61 -9.65
C ASN A 4 -17.11 -20.73 -10.80
N ALA A 5 -15.80 -20.53 -10.95
CA ALA A 5 -15.25 -19.65 -11.98
C ALA A 5 -15.31 -20.26 -13.40
N LEU A 6 -15.50 -21.58 -13.50
CA LEU A 6 -15.51 -22.34 -14.76
C LEU A 6 -16.91 -22.87 -15.13
N GLY A 7 -17.95 -22.55 -14.34
CA GLY A 7 -19.31 -23.08 -14.54
C GLY A 7 -19.55 -24.51 -14.00
N TRP A 8 -18.64 -25.05 -13.19
CA TRP A 8 -18.73 -26.39 -12.62
C TRP A 8 -19.50 -26.37 -11.28
N ARG A 9 -20.27 -27.45 -11.02
CA ARG A 9 -21.07 -27.60 -9.79
C ARG A 9 -20.16 -27.70 -8.56
N ALA A 10 -20.48 -26.95 -7.50
CA ALA A 10 -19.66 -26.91 -6.29
C ALA A 10 -19.68 -28.23 -5.51
N SER A 11 -18.50 -28.76 -5.19
CA SER A 11 -18.32 -30.03 -4.46
C SER A 11 -18.56 -29.93 -2.95
N GLY A 12 -18.69 -28.71 -2.41
CA GLY A 12 -18.79 -28.51 -0.96
C GLY A 12 -17.45 -28.65 -0.21
N SER A 13 -16.35 -29.00 -0.89
CA SER A 13 -15.04 -29.10 -0.25
C SER A 13 -14.52 -27.71 0.14
N SER A 14 -14.38 -27.48 1.45
CA SER A 14 -13.87 -26.23 1.98
C SER A 14 -12.36 -26.30 2.16
N THR A 15 -11.64 -25.26 1.74
CA THR A 15 -10.26 -25.04 2.18
C THR A 15 -10.28 -24.21 3.47
N THR A 16 -9.56 -24.67 4.48
CA THR A 16 -9.23 -23.83 5.63
C THR A 16 -8.47 -22.61 5.12
N SER A 17 -8.88 -21.44 5.57
CA SER A 17 -8.20 -20.20 5.19
C SER A 17 -8.34 -19.22 6.33
N ALA A 18 -7.21 -18.91 6.97
CA ALA A 18 -7.11 -17.81 7.92
C ALA A 18 -7.31 -16.44 7.24
N PHE A 19 -7.26 -16.38 5.90
CA PHE A 19 -7.28 -15.15 5.12
C PHE A 19 -8.68 -14.77 4.59
N ARG A 20 -9.75 -15.23 5.24
CA ARG A 20 -11.11 -14.77 4.93
C ARG A 20 -11.32 -13.40 5.54
N SER A 21 -11.93 -12.49 4.79
CA SER A 21 -12.05 -11.10 5.22
C SER A 21 -12.69 -10.98 6.61
N ILE A 22 -13.86 -11.58 6.87
CA ILE A 22 -14.52 -11.44 8.18
C ILE A 22 -13.70 -11.99 9.35
N THR A 23 -12.93 -13.08 9.15
CA THR A 23 -12.12 -13.70 10.22
C THR A 23 -10.84 -12.91 10.50
N GLN A 24 -10.36 -12.11 9.54
CA GLN A 24 -9.19 -11.24 9.71
C GLN A 24 -9.44 -10.03 10.62
N VAL A 25 -10.71 -9.63 10.82
CA VAL A 25 -11.04 -8.41 11.59
C VAL A 25 -10.50 -8.49 13.02
N LEU A 26 -10.60 -9.66 13.67
CA LEU A 26 -10.07 -9.90 15.01
C LEU A 26 -8.56 -9.66 15.06
N GLY A 27 -7.80 -10.33 14.20
CA GLY A 27 -6.35 -10.19 14.14
C GLY A 27 -5.91 -8.76 13.83
N LEU A 28 -6.56 -8.10 12.85
CA LEU A 28 -6.24 -6.72 12.48
C LEU A 28 -6.53 -5.71 13.60
N ALA A 29 -7.61 -5.90 14.35
CA ALA A 29 -7.94 -5.06 15.50
C ALA A 29 -6.91 -5.25 16.63
N LEU A 30 -6.52 -6.50 16.92
CA LEU A 30 -5.55 -6.80 17.98
C LEU A 30 -4.14 -6.29 17.64
N LYS A 31 -3.76 -6.25 16.36
CA LYS A 31 -2.48 -5.65 15.93
C LYS A 31 -2.36 -4.17 16.30
N GLN A 32 -3.46 -3.44 16.49
CA GLN A 32 -3.44 -2.02 16.87
C GLN A 32 -3.13 -1.77 18.34
N VAL A 33 -3.04 -2.82 19.17
CA VAL A 33 -2.80 -2.73 20.62
C VAL A 33 -1.34 -2.46 20.96
N TRP A 34 -0.41 -2.72 20.03
CA TRP A 34 1.02 -2.70 20.30
C TRP A 34 1.68 -1.38 19.91
N LYS A 35 2.74 -1.02 20.65
CA LYS A 35 3.74 -0.02 20.26
C LYS A 35 4.93 -0.71 19.54
N PRO A 36 5.61 -0.02 18.62
CA PRO A 36 5.10 1.15 17.92
C PRO A 36 3.89 0.78 17.05
N LEU A 37 3.02 1.76 16.78
CA LEU A 37 1.90 1.58 15.87
C LEU A 37 2.44 1.15 14.49
N SER A 38 1.92 0.06 13.92
CA SER A 38 2.21 -0.30 12.53
C SER A 38 1.21 0.40 11.60
N PRO A 39 1.61 1.41 10.82
CA PRO A 39 0.69 2.10 9.92
C PRO A 39 0.17 1.17 8.82
N ARG A 40 0.96 0.15 8.42
CA ARG A 40 0.53 -0.90 7.49
C ARG A 40 -0.65 -1.68 8.05
N SER A 41 -0.56 -2.11 9.31
CA SER A 41 -1.64 -2.85 9.96
C SER A 41 -2.87 -1.98 10.17
N LEU A 42 -2.68 -0.71 10.54
CA LEU A 42 -3.77 0.27 10.67
C LEU A 42 -4.49 0.49 9.34
N LEU A 43 -3.74 0.68 8.27
CA LEU A 43 -4.29 0.91 6.94
C LEU A 43 -5.04 -0.33 6.43
N GLN A 44 -4.51 -1.53 6.67
CA GLN A 44 -5.23 -2.79 6.41
C GLN A 44 -6.56 -2.83 7.15
N PHE A 45 -6.60 -2.47 8.45
CA PHE A 45 -7.83 -2.43 9.23
C PHE A 45 -8.86 -1.41 8.70
N LEU A 46 -8.42 -0.21 8.27
CA LEU A 46 -9.29 0.84 7.73
C LEU A 46 -9.81 0.51 6.32
N GLN A 47 -8.98 -0.12 5.50
CA GLN A 47 -9.36 -0.52 4.13
C GLN A 47 -10.19 -1.80 4.12
N HIS A 48 -10.11 -2.61 5.16
CA HIS A 48 -10.76 -3.91 5.26
C HIS A 48 -12.26 -3.82 4.88
N PRO A 49 -12.76 -4.68 3.97
CA PRO A 49 -14.14 -4.57 3.45
C PRO A 49 -15.20 -4.70 4.55
N VAL A 50 -14.90 -5.49 5.59
CA VAL A 50 -15.79 -5.77 6.71
C VAL A 50 -15.20 -5.14 7.99
N SER A 51 -15.80 -4.08 8.51
CA SER A 51 -15.18 -3.31 9.61
C SER A 51 -16.25 -2.79 10.58
N PRO A 52 -15.93 -2.69 11.88
CA PRO A 52 -16.79 -2.02 12.85
C PRO A 52 -16.92 -0.51 12.61
N ILE A 53 -16.04 0.07 11.79
CA ILE A 53 -16.07 1.50 11.44
C ILE A 53 -16.83 1.70 10.12
N PRO A 54 -17.79 2.63 10.03
CA PRO A 54 -18.50 2.95 8.80
C PRO A 54 -17.59 3.25 7.61
N ARG A 55 -17.99 2.80 6.41
CA ARG A 55 -17.21 2.95 5.16
C ARG A 55 -16.77 4.39 4.88
N ARG A 56 -17.65 5.36 5.17
CA ARG A 56 -17.36 6.80 5.01
C ARG A 56 -16.18 7.24 5.88
N LEU A 57 -16.24 6.92 7.17
CA LEU A 57 -15.21 7.29 8.15
C LEU A 57 -13.88 6.60 7.85
N ARG A 58 -13.90 5.27 7.71
CA ARG A 58 -12.66 4.50 7.48
C ARG A 58 -11.99 4.83 6.14
N GLY A 59 -12.77 5.18 5.11
CA GLY A 59 -12.25 5.63 3.83
C GLY A 59 -11.44 6.92 4.00
N LYS A 60 -11.99 7.90 4.71
CA LYS A 60 -11.30 9.18 4.93
C LYS A 60 -10.12 9.05 5.89
N LEU A 61 -10.24 8.25 6.96
CA LEU A 61 -9.12 7.94 7.85
C LEU A 61 -8.01 7.20 7.12
N ALA A 62 -8.32 6.28 6.21
CA ALA A 62 -7.32 5.58 5.39
C ALA A 62 -6.57 6.55 4.48
N GLU A 63 -7.24 7.53 3.88
CA GLU A 63 -6.59 8.60 3.11
C GLU A 63 -5.65 9.43 3.98
N ILE A 64 -6.08 9.80 5.20
CA ILE A 64 -5.25 10.58 6.14
C ILE A 64 -4.01 9.79 6.55
N VAL A 65 -4.16 8.52 6.96
CA VAL A 65 -3.04 7.64 7.36
C VAL A 65 -2.11 7.36 6.18
N ALA A 66 -2.65 7.24 4.97
CA ALA A 66 -1.84 7.09 3.77
C ALA A 66 -1.04 8.36 3.45
N ALA A 67 -1.54 9.55 3.75
CA ALA A 67 -0.78 10.79 3.55
C ALA A 67 0.23 11.06 4.70
N GLN A 68 -0.18 10.77 5.93
CA GLN A 68 0.57 11.01 7.17
C GLN A 68 0.52 9.73 8.03
N PRO A 69 1.49 8.82 7.86
CA PRO A 69 1.48 7.53 8.57
C PRO A 69 1.52 7.66 10.09
N GLY A 70 0.37 7.54 10.74
CA GLY A 70 0.25 7.56 12.19
C GLY A 70 -1.16 7.95 12.62
N ILE A 71 -1.31 8.28 13.91
CA ILE A 71 -2.56 8.75 14.51
C ILE A 71 -2.27 10.03 15.28
N GLY A 72 -3.18 11.00 15.19
CA GLY A 72 -3.06 12.26 15.93
C GLY A 72 -2.36 13.38 15.18
N SER A 73 -2.15 13.24 13.85
CA SER A 73 -1.70 14.36 13.01
C SER A 73 -2.74 15.50 12.95
N LYS A 74 -2.34 16.69 12.48
CA LYS A 74 -3.25 17.85 12.31
C LYS A 74 -4.49 17.48 11.49
N ALA A 75 -4.29 16.76 10.37
CA ALA A 75 -5.38 16.29 9.51
C ALA A 75 -6.28 15.24 10.20
N TRP A 76 -5.69 14.34 10.99
CA TRP A 76 -6.45 13.36 11.78
C TRP A 76 -7.35 14.06 12.82
N ASN A 77 -6.76 14.93 13.63
CA ASN A 77 -7.47 15.63 14.71
C ASN A 77 -8.57 16.55 14.14
N ALA A 78 -8.28 17.27 13.05
CA ALA A 78 -9.27 18.11 12.38
C ALA A 78 -10.45 17.29 11.83
N PHE A 79 -10.17 16.12 11.24
CA PHE A 79 -11.23 15.24 10.75
C PHE A 79 -12.08 14.69 11.90
N VAL A 80 -11.46 14.17 12.97
CA VAL A 80 -12.16 13.63 14.13
C VAL A 80 -12.98 14.70 14.85
N ALA A 81 -12.45 15.91 15.02
CA ALA A 81 -13.17 17.03 15.64
C ALA A 81 -14.41 17.46 14.85
N GLY A 82 -14.43 17.22 13.53
CA GLY A 82 -15.57 17.49 12.66
C GLY A 82 -16.63 16.39 12.62
N LEU A 83 -16.46 15.29 13.36
CA LEU A 83 -17.43 14.19 13.43
C LEU A 83 -18.48 14.43 14.52
N GLU A 84 -19.63 13.75 14.40
CA GLU A 84 -20.65 13.69 15.45
C GLU A 84 -20.12 12.97 16.71
N THR A 85 -20.74 13.22 17.87
CA THR A 85 -20.23 12.73 19.18
C THR A 85 -20.12 11.19 19.24
N ASP A 86 -21.08 10.48 18.65
CA ASP A 86 -21.09 9.02 18.57
C ASP A 86 -20.00 8.48 17.62
N GLU A 87 -19.77 9.16 16.50
CA GLU A 87 -18.69 8.83 15.55
C GLU A 87 -17.31 9.09 16.17
N GLN A 88 -17.14 10.17 16.94
CA GLN A 88 -15.91 10.44 17.70
C GLN A 88 -15.63 9.35 18.73
N ALA A 89 -16.66 8.94 19.48
CA ALA A 89 -16.54 7.83 20.44
C ALA A 89 -16.12 6.54 19.73
N LEU A 90 -16.72 6.24 18.57
CA LEU A 90 -16.36 5.07 17.78
C LEU A 90 -14.89 5.10 17.32
N VAL A 91 -14.39 6.22 16.81
CA VAL A 91 -12.98 6.36 16.40
C VAL A 91 -12.05 6.17 17.61
N ARG A 92 -12.39 6.80 18.74
CA ARG A 92 -11.63 6.69 19.98
C ARG A 92 -11.55 5.24 20.48
N ASP A 93 -12.69 4.55 20.50
CA ASP A 93 -12.82 3.17 20.99
C ASP A 93 -12.04 2.16 20.14
N TRP A 94 -11.96 2.38 18.82
CA TRP A 94 -11.27 1.45 17.92
C TRP A 94 -9.82 1.81 17.63
N LEU A 95 -9.45 3.09 17.60
CA LEU A 95 -8.17 3.55 17.04
C LEU A 95 -7.31 4.33 18.03
N GLU A 96 -7.88 4.95 19.07
CA GLU A 96 -7.15 5.83 19.99
C GLU A 96 -6.97 5.24 21.40
N GLN A 97 -7.25 3.95 21.55
CA GLN A 97 -7.02 3.23 22.82
C GLN A 97 -5.52 3.18 23.18
N PRO A 98 -5.20 3.02 24.48
CA PRO A 98 -3.83 2.84 24.93
C PRO A 98 -3.13 1.69 24.22
N ARG A 99 -1.85 1.89 23.93
CA ARG A 99 -0.98 0.89 23.30
C ARG A 99 0.12 0.46 24.25
N PHE A 100 0.50 -0.80 24.18
CA PHE A 100 1.43 -1.44 25.13
C PHE A 100 2.74 -1.81 24.45
N ASP A 101 3.83 -1.77 25.21
CA ASP A 101 5.13 -2.23 24.75
C ASP A 101 5.10 -3.77 24.59
N PRO A 102 5.53 -4.32 23.44
CA PRO A 102 5.62 -5.76 23.25
C PRO A 102 6.48 -6.49 24.29
N ALA A 103 7.47 -5.82 24.90
CA ALA A 103 8.34 -6.37 25.94
C ALA A 103 7.63 -6.47 27.30
N ASP A 104 6.82 -5.47 27.65
CA ASP A 104 6.07 -5.44 28.92
C ASP A 104 4.79 -6.30 28.85
N GLY A 105 4.21 -6.43 27.65
CA GLY A 105 2.95 -7.12 27.42
C GLY A 105 1.72 -6.22 27.64
N ALA A 106 0.56 -6.73 27.24
CA ALA A 106 -0.72 -6.04 27.35
C ALA A 106 -1.58 -6.62 28.49
N PRO A 107 -2.36 -5.81 29.22
CA PRO A 107 -3.36 -6.29 30.17
C PRO A 107 -4.38 -7.21 29.51
N ILE A 108 -4.56 -8.41 30.07
CA ILE A 108 -5.48 -9.41 29.54
C ILE A 108 -6.91 -8.85 29.44
N ASP A 109 -7.35 -8.11 30.44
CA ASP A 109 -8.69 -7.49 30.46
C ASP A 109 -8.94 -6.54 29.29
N MET A 110 -7.91 -5.79 28.86
CA MET A 110 -8.00 -4.88 27.72
C MET A 110 -8.12 -5.67 26.40
N ILE A 111 -7.37 -6.76 26.25
CA ILE A 111 -7.48 -7.64 25.09
C ILE A 111 -8.86 -8.31 25.04
N MET A 112 -9.35 -8.80 26.18
CA MET A 112 -10.68 -9.39 26.31
C MET A 112 -11.79 -8.38 25.99
N GLN A 113 -11.67 -7.14 26.45
CA GLN A 113 -12.62 -6.07 26.12
C GLN A 113 -12.69 -5.85 24.61
N ARG A 114 -11.53 -5.81 23.94
CA ARG A 114 -11.47 -5.63 22.48
C ARG A 114 -12.07 -6.81 21.72
N ALA A 115 -11.78 -8.04 22.14
CA ALA A 115 -12.37 -9.25 21.55
C ALA A 115 -13.90 -9.30 21.77
N ARG A 116 -14.39 -8.90 22.94
CA ARG A 116 -15.83 -8.76 23.24
C ARG A 116 -16.50 -7.69 22.38
N ALA A 117 -15.84 -6.56 22.15
CA ALA A 117 -16.36 -5.49 21.28
C ALA A 117 -16.55 -5.98 19.83
N ILE A 118 -15.60 -6.78 19.32
CA ILE A 118 -15.70 -7.41 17.99
C ILE A 118 -16.85 -8.42 17.97
N ALA A 119 -16.93 -9.31 18.98
CA ALA A 119 -18.01 -10.27 19.10
C ALA A 119 -19.40 -9.58 19.10
N ALA A 120 -19.56 -8.51 19.88
CA ALA A 120 -20.81 -7.75 19.95
C ALA A 120 -21.15 -7.08 18.61
N TRP A 121 -20.16 -6.53 17.91
CA TRP A 121 -20.37 -5.94 16.58
C TRP A 121 -20.75 -7.00 15.54
N VAL A 122 -20.05 -8.14 15.50
CA VAL A 122 -20.37 -9.26 14.61
C VAL A 122 -21.79 -9.76 14.87
N ALA A 123 -22.17 -9.95 16.14
CA ALA A 123 -23.51 -10.41 16.52
C ALA A 123 -24.61 -9.46 16.03
N ARG A 124 -24.43 -8.13 16.15
CA ARG A 124 -25.36 -7.15 15.60
C ARG A 124 -25.42 -7.21 14.08
N THR A 125 -24.29 -7.45 13.42
CA THR A 125 -24.22 -7.52 11.96
C THR A 125 -24.97 -8.73 11.42
N ILE A 126 -24.88 -9.89 12.08
CA ILE A 126 -25.59 -11.13 11.69
C ILE A 126 -27.11 -10.89 11.55
N ALA A 127 -27.69 -10.08 12.43
CA ALA A 127 -29.13 -9.80 12.44
C ALA A 127 -29.64 -9.12 11.15
N GLY A 128 -28.76 -8.44 10.40
CA GLY A 128 -29.10 -7.75 9.14
C GLY A 128 -28.67 -8.50 7.88
N VAL A 129 -28.19 -9.74 7.98
CA VAL A 129 -27.66 -10.51 6.84
C VAL A 129 -28.70 -11.54 6.37
N ASP A 130 -29.25 -11.35 5.18
CA ASP A 130 -30.27 -12.27 4.63
C ASP A 130 -29.67 -13.56 4.05
N GLN A 131 -28.44 -13.51 3.52
CA GLN A 131 -27.82 -14.67 2.89
C GLN A 131 -27.26 -15.65 3.92
N GLU A 132 -27.77 -16.88 3.92
CA GLU A 132 -27.37 -17.94 4.85
C GLU A 132 -25.85 -18.21 4.84
N GLY A 133 -25.22 -18.25 3.66
CA GLY A 133 -23.76 -18.42 3.55
C GLY A 133 -22.97 -17.30 4.24
N GLN A 134 -23.45 -16.05 4.13
CA GLN A 134 -22.84 -14.91 4.84
C GLN A 134 -23.09 -15.00 6.34
N ARG A 135 -24.32 -15.32 6.80
CA ARG A 135 -24.62 -15.48 8.23
C ARG A 135 -23.67 -16.48 8.90
N ARG A 136 -23.40 -17.61 8.25
CA ARG A 136 -22.46 -18.62 8.75
C ARG A 136 -21.02 -18.11 8.84
N LEU A 137 -20.57 -17.33 7.85
CA LEU A 137 -19.24 -16.70 7.88
C LEU A 137 -19.09 -15.72 9.06
N TYR A 138 -20.11 -14.89 9.31
CA TYR A 138 -20.12 -14.03 10.50
C TYR A 138 -20.23 -14.85 11.79
N GLY A 139 -21.00 -15.95 11.81
CA GLY A 139 -21.09 -16.88 12.93
C GLY A 139 -19.73 -17.50 13.30
N ALA A 140 -18.92 -17.87 12.31
CA ALA A 140 -17.56 -18.35 12.54
C ALA A 140 -16.66 -17.27 13.19
N ALA A 141 -16.71 -16.03 12.70
CA ALA A 141 -15.94 -14.93 13.30
C ALA A 141 -16.40 -14.57 14.72
N LEU A 142 -17.70 -14.71 15.02
CA LEU A 142 -18.23 -14.58 16.36
C LEU A 142 -17.66 -15.67 17.29
N ALA A 143 -17.69 -16.92 16.85
CA ALA A 143 -17.14 -18.05 17.60
C ALA A 143 -15.64 -17.90 17.86
N GLN A 144 -14.87 -17.43 16.87
CA GLN A 144 -13.44 -17.13 17.02
C GLN A 144 -13.18 -16.05 18.08
N SER A 145 -13.97 -14.96 18.05
CA SER A 145 -13.85 -13.88 19.04
C SER A 145 -14.19 -14.38 20.45
N GLN A 146 -15.21 -15.22 20.59
CA GLN A 146 -15.58 -15.84 21.87
C GLN A 146 -14.56 -16.87 22.36
N ALA A 147 -13.97 -17.66 21.45
CA ALA A 147 -12.91 -18.61 21.76
C ALA A 147 -11.67 -17.90 22.32
N LEU A 148 -11.30 -16.74 21.75
CA LEU A 148 -10.20 -15.94 22.28
C LEU A 148 -10.51 -15.43 23.68
N VAL A 149 -11.71 -14.90 23.92
CA VAL A 149 -12.13 -14.45 25.25
C VAL A 149 -12.04 -15.60 26.26
N ALA A 150 -12.53 -16.80 25.91
CA ALA A 150 -12.48 -17.96 26.78
C ALA A 150 -11.04 -18.46 27.04
N ALA A 151 -10.16 -18.40 26.03
CA ALA A 151 -8.75 -18.75 26.19
C ALA A 151 -8.05 -17.80 27.15
N LEU A 152 -8.27 -16.49 26.98
CA LEU A 152 -7.70 -15.44 27.83
C LEU A 152 -8.25 -15.49 29.26
N ASP A 153 -9.53 -15.79 29.44
CA ASP A 153 -10.16 -15.96 30.76
C ASP A 153 -9.50 -17.10 31.56
N ARG A 154 -9.22 -18.23 30.89
CA ARG A 154 -8.49 -19.36 31.52
C ARG A 154 -7.06 -18.98 31.90
N ILE A 155 -6.36 -18.21 31.05
CA ILE A 155 -5.01 -17.71 31.35
C ILE A 155 -5.07 -16.76 32.56
N GLY A 156 -6.07 -15.88 32.61
CA GLY A 156 -6.32 -14.97 33.73
C GLY A 156 -6.58 -15.71 35.04
N ALA A 157 -7.39 -16.77 35.00
CA ALA A 157 -7.70 -17.62 36.15
C ALA A 157 -6.46 -18.33 36.76
N GLN A 158 -5.37 -18.45 35.99
CA GLN A 158 -4.08 -18.97 36.48
C GLN A 158 -3.23 -17.90 37.18
N GLY A 159 -3.76 -16.69 37.40
CA GLY A 159 -3.08 -15.59 38.09
C GLY A 159 -2.24 -14.70 37.18
N ARG A 160 -2.34 -14.85 35.86
CA ARG A 160 -1.63 -14.00 34.89
C ARG A 160 -2.45 -12.75 34.58
N LEU A 161 -1.83 -11.58 34.64
CA LEU A 161 -2.49 -10.29 34.34
C LEU A 161 -2.09 -9.72 32.97
N LEU A 162 -0.92 -10.12 32.46
CA LEU A 162 -0.34 -9.62 31.23
C LEU A 162 -0.12 -10.76 30.23
N ILE A 163 -0.26 -10.44 28.94
CA ILE A 163 0.04 -11.33 27.83
C ILE A 163 1.04 -10.66 26.88
N GLY A 164 2.09 -11.40 26.49
CA GLY A 164 3.09 -10.92 25.53
C GLY A 164 2.58 -10.99 24.09
N ARG A 165 3.15 -10.17 23.20
CA ARG A 165 2.73 -10.08 21.80
C ARG A 165 2.77 -11.42 21.06
N GLY A 166 3.91 -12.11 21.09
CA GLY A 166 4.09 -13.37 20.36
C GLY A 166 3.18 -14.50 20.86
N GLU A 167 2.87 -14.52 22.16
CA GLU A 167 1.91 -15.47 22.73
C GLU A 167 0.48 -15.17 22.26
N LEU A 168 0.08 -13.90 22.28
CA LEU A 168 -1.24 -13.50 21.77
C LEU A 168 -1.37 -13.81 20.27
N GLU A 169 -0.36 -13.49 19.46
CA GLU A 169 -0.34 -13.79 18.02
C GLU A 169 -0.48 -15.29 17.76
N ARG A 170 0.25 -16.14 18.50
CA ARG A 170 0.13 -17.61 18.40
C ARG A 170 -1.27 -18.11 18.76
N ILE A 171 -1.87 -17.62 19.86
CA ILE A 171 -3.24 -18.02 20.24
C ILE A 171 -4.24 -17.60 19.16
N VAL A 172 -4.08 -16.39 18.61
CA VAL A 172 -4.95 -15.90 17.52
C VAL A 172 -4.78 -16.76 16.28
N ASP A 173 -3.55 -17.10 15.87
CA ASP A 173 -3.29 -17.95 14.70
C ASP A 173 -3.85 -19.37 14.88
N GLU A 174 -3.74 -19.96 16.06
CA GLU A 174 -4.38 -21.24 16.41
C GLU A 174 -5.91 -21.14 16.29
N ILE A 175 -6.54 -20.07 16.79
CA ILE A 175 -8.00 -19.88 16.70
C ILE A 175 -8.45 -19.65 15.23
N LEU A 176 -7.69 -18.91 14.44
CA LEU A 176 -8.02 -18.58 13.05
C LEU A 176 -7.83 -19.77 12.09
N SER A 177 -6.88 -20.66 12.37
CA SER A 177 -6.57 -21.82 11.52
C SER A 177 -7.58 -22.96 11.61
N LEU A 178 -8.41 -23.01 12.66
CA LEU A 178 -9.35 -24.10 12.94
C LEU A 178 -10.66 -24.07 12.12
N SER A 179 -10.87 -23.10 11.23
CA SER A 179 -12.18 -22.91 10.56
C SER A 179 -12.13 -23.18 9.05
N GLY A 180 -12.84 -24.24 8.62
CA GLY A 180 -13.25 -24.43 7.23
C GLY A 180 -14.26 -23.37 6.79
N ASP A 181 -14.53 -23.27 5.49
CA ASP A 181 -15.56 -22.37 4.95
C ASP A 181 -16.97 -22.89 5.26
N PRO A 182 -17.76 -22.23 6.11
CA PRO A 182 -19.10 -22.71 6.40
C PRO A 182 -20.11 -22.34 5.29
N SER A 183 -19.69 -21.57 4.28
CA SER A 183 -20.49 -21.18 3.12
C SER A 183 -20.31 -22.09 1.91
N THR A 184 -19.38 -23.05 1.95
CA THR A 184 -19.27 -24.07 0.91
C THR A 184 -20.27 -25.19 1.16
N PHE A 185 -21.09 -25.49 0.16
CA PHE A 185 -22.02 -26.60 0.19
C PHE A 185 -21.97 -27.34 -1.14
N ALA A 186 -22.24 -28.63 -1.08
CA ALA A 186 -22.31 -29.46 -2.26
C ALA A 186 -23.58 -29.14 -3.06
N GLN A 187 -23.44 -28.82 -4.35
CA GLN A 187 -24.55 -28.66 -5.27
C GLN A 187 -25.01 -30.02 -5.78
N ALA A 188 -26.30 -30.15 -6.12
CA ALA A 188 -26.81 -31.37 -6.74
C ALA A 188 -25.99 -31.69 -8.00
N GLY A 189 -25.49 -32.93 -8.15
CA GLY A 189 -24.67 -33.38 -9.28
C GLY A 189 -23.21 -32.88 -9.27
N HIS A 190 -22.67 -32.52 -8.11
CA HIS A 190 -21.25 -32.23 -7.93
C HIS A 190 -20.37 -33.49 -8.04
N VAL A 191 -19.08 -33.29 -8.33
CA VAL A 191 -18.06 -34.33 -8.15
C VAL A 191 -17.79 -34.49 -6.66
N THR A 192 -17.98 -35.70 -6.14
CA THR A 192 -17.71 -36.01 -4.73
C THR A 192 -16.20 -35.92 -4.48
N GLY A 193 -15.81 -35.12 -3.48
CA GLY A 193 -14.43 -34.99 -3.05
C GLY A 193 -14.28 -35.42 -1.61
N VAL A 194 -13.24 -36.19 -1.32
CA VAL A 194 -12.87 -36.63 0.04
C VAL A 194 -11.50 -36.10 0.40
N ALA A 195 -11.24 -35.92 1.69
CA ALA A 195 -9.99 -35.33 2.18
C ALA A 195 -8.91 -36.39 2.40
N HIS A 196 -9.31 -37.64 2.67
CA HIS A 196 -8.39 -38.74 2.97
C HIS A 196 -8.68 -39.98 2.12
N PRO A 197 -7.66 -40.73 1.66
CA PRO A 197 -7.85 -41.98 0.91
C PRO A 197 -8.76 -42.99 1.61
N SER A 198 -8.72 -43.02 2.94
CA SER A 198 -9.57 -43.89 3.77
C SER A 198 -11.06 -43.55 3.72
N GLU A 199 -11.46 -42.41 3.15
CA GLU A 199 -12.88 -41.99 3.03
C GLU A 199 -13.45 -42.29 1.64
N VAL A 200 -12.65 -42.81 0.71
CA VAL A 200 -13.06 -43.09 -0.66
C VAL A 200 -14.08 -44.22 -0.71
N GLU A 201 -15.23 -43.95 -1.32
CA GLU A 201 -16.26 -44.94 -1.63
C GLU A 201 -16.14 -45.44 -3.08
N PRO A 202 -16.63 -46.65 -3.40
CA PRO A 202 -16.55 -47.19 -4.75
C PRO A 202 -17.26 -46.34 -5.80
N ALA A 203 -16.56 -45.97 -6.87
CA ALA A 203 -17.04 -45.13 -7.95
C ALA A 203 -16.58 -45.65 -9.30
N ASP A 204 -17.28 -45.30 -10.39
CA ASP A 204 -16.86 -45.68 -11.72
C ASP A 204 -15.49 -45.05 -12.04
N GLU A 205 -15.35 -43.75 -11.77
CA GLU A 205 -14.11 -43.02 -11.99
C GLU A 205 -13.63 -42.35 -10.71
N ILE A 206 -12.34 -42.49 -10.42
CA ILE A 206 -11.67 -41.83 -9.29
C ILE A 206 -10.49 -41.00 -9.81
N LEU A 207 -10.46 -39.73 -9.40
CA LEU A 207 -9.36 -38.81 -9.63
C LEU A 207 -8.64 -38.55 -8.32
N TRP A 208 -7.41 -39.05 -8.17
CA TRP A 208 -6.55 -38.67 -7.06
C TRP A 208 -5.74 -37.44 -7.46
N TRP A 209 -6.19 -36.28 -7.00
CA TRP A 209 -5.49 -35.03 -7.19
C TRP A 209 -4.33 -34.89 -6.20
N ASP A 210 -3.10 -34.73 -6.69
CA ASP A 210 -1.89 -34.51 -5.89
C ASP A 210 -1.41 -35.74 -5.10
N LEU A 211 -0.96 -36.77 -5.82
CA LEU A 211 -0.31 -37.95 -5.25
C LEU A 211 1.10 -37.57 -4.73
N ARG A 212 1.18 -37.17 -3.46
CA ARG A 212 2.42 -36.70 -2.82
C ARG A 212 3.25 -37.84 -2.24
N GLY A 213 4.58 -37.68 -2.16
CA GLY A 213 5.44 -38.55 -1.35
C GLY A 213 4.95 -38.67 0.10
N SER A 214 5.27 -39.81 0.74
CA SER A 214 4.74 -40.18 2.06
C SER A 214 4.89 -39.03 3.06
N ALA A 215 3.78 -38.59 3.65
CA ALA A 215 3.84 -37.68 4.79
C ALA A 215 4.48 -38.40 5.99
N ASP A 216 5.15 -37.65 6.87
CA ASP A 216 5.61 -38.18 8.14
C ASP A 216 4.41 -38.79 8.88
N LEU A 217 4.48 -40.09 9.17
CA LEU A 217 3.47 -40.76 9.97
C LEU A 217 3.53 -40.20 11.39
N HIS A 218 2.61 -39.29 11.71
CA HIS A 218 2.51 -38.70 13.04
C HIS A 218 2.15 -39.77 14.07
N THR A 219 3.12 -40.25 14.84
CA THR A 219 2.88 -41.31 15.84
C THR A 219 2.17 -40.81 17.11
N GLY A 220 1.60 -39.60 17.12
CA GLY A 220 0.96 -38.98 18.30
C GLY A 220 1.96 -38.30 19.25
N PRO A 221 1.48 -37.63 20.32
CA PRO A 221 2.30 -36.76 21.17
C PRO A 221 3.14 -37.52 22.21
N PHE A 222 2.91 -38.82 22.36
CA PHE A 222 3.52 -39.61 23.43
C PHE A 222 4.90 -40.16 23.03
N SER A 223 5.88 -39.98 23.90
CA SER A 223 7.15 -40.69 23.84
C SER A 223 6.95 -42.21 24.00
N ALA A 224 7.97 -43.00 23.64
CA ALA A 224 7.93 -44.45 23.84
C ALA A 224 7.66 -44.83 25.31
N ALA A 225 8.34 -44.16 26.25
CA ALA A 225 8.15 -44.40 27.68
C ALA A 225 6.73 -44.07 28.18
N GLU A 226 6.11 -43.01 27.65
CA GLU A 226 4.72 -42.67 27.98
C GLU A 226 3.74 -43.70 27.42
N ARG A 227 3.99 -44.22 26.20
CA ARG A 227 3.15 -45.29 25.63
C ARG A 227 3.25 -46.58 26.44
N ASP A 228 4.44 -46.94 26.91
CA ASP A 228 4.63 -48.13 27.75
C ASP A 228 3.89 -47.97 29.09
N CYS A 229 3.97 -46.79 29.69
CA CYS A 229 3.23 -46.47 30.92
C CYS A 229 1.70 -46.54 30.71
N LEU A 230 1.22 -45.97 29.60
CA LEU A 230 -0.20 -46.02 29.22
C LEU A 230 -0.66 -47.46 28.94
N ALA A 231 0.15 -48.28 28.27
CA ALA A 231 -0.13 -49.68 28.00
C ALA A 231 -0.20 -50.51 29.29
N LEU A 232 0.72 -50.28 30.25
CA LEU A 232 0.68 -50.89 31.58
C LEU A 232 -0.57 -50.49 32.37
N ALA A 233 -1.05 -49.26 32.18
CA ALA A 233 -2.32 -48.78 32.73
C ALA A 233 -3.56 -49.30 31.98
N GLY A 234 -3.38 -50.14 30.95
CA GLY A 234 -4.46 -50.76 30.17
C GLY A 234 -4.97 -49.94 28.99
N ALA A 235 -4.32 -48.81 28.65
CA ALA A 235 -4.68 -48.04 27.46
C ALA A 235 -4.09 -48.69 26.19
N ILE A 236 -4.93 -48.88 25.18
CA ILE A 236 -4.54 -49.48 23.90
C ILE A 236 -4.32 -48.35 22.89
N LEU A 237 -3.06 -48.11 22.52
CA LEU A 237 -2.66 -47.15 21.49
C LEU A 237 -2.12 -47.90 20.26
N PRO A 238 -2.37 -47.41 19.03
CA PRO A 238 -1.81 -48.02 17.83
C PRO A 238 -0.28 -47.93 17.83
N SER A 239 0.39 -49.01 17.44
CA SER A 239 1.85 -49.00 17.28
C SER A 239 2.25 -48.27 15.99
N PRO A 240 3.48 -47.72 15.90
CA PRO A 240 3.98 -47.12 14.67
C PRO A 240 3.90 -48.07 13.46
N GLU A 241 4.16 -49.37 13.66
CA GLU A 241 4.06 -50.39 12.62
C GLU A 241 2.62 -50.59 12.15
N GLN A 242 1.65 -50.60 13.08
CA GLN A 242 0.23 -50.68 12.74
C GLN A 242 -0.22 -49.45 11.94
N MET A 243 0.28 -48.26 12.29
CA MET A 243 0.00 -47.04 11.53
C MET A 243 0.52 -47.09 10.09
N VAL A 244 1.71 -47.67 9.87
CA VAL A 244 2.26 -47.90 8.51
C VAL A 244 1.36 -48.85 7.72
N VAL A 245 0.86 -49.91 8.35
CA VAL A 245 -0.06 -50.87 7.71
C VAL A 245 -1.36 -50.20 7.30
N TRP A 246 -1.99 -49.42 8.20
CA TRP A 246 -3.22 -48.69 7.88
C TRP A 246 -3.01 -47.66 6.78
N HIS A 247 -1.92 -46.90 6.81
CA HIS A 247 -1.61 -45.95 5.75
C HIS A 247 -1.48 -46.63 4.38
N ARG A 248 -0.91 -47.84 4.35
CA ARG A 248 -0.85 -48.66 3.14
C ARG A 248 -2.23 -49.13 2.67
N GLU A 249 -3.06 -49.60 3.60
CA GLU A 249 -4.42 -50.04 3.29
C GLU A 249 -5.27 -48.88 2.76
N ASP A 250 -5.10 -47.68 3.31
CA ASP A 250 -5.83 -46.47 2.92
C ASP A 250 -5.60 -46.11 1.45
N PHE A 251 -4.35 -46.09 0.97
CA PHE A 251 -4.10 -45.77 -0.45
C PHE A 251 -4.46 -46.93 -1.38
N LEU A 252 -4.37 -48.18 -0.94
CA LEU A 252 -4.81 -49.33 -1.74
C LEU A 252 -6.34 -49.38 -1.87
N ARG A 253 -7.07 -48.88 -0.86
CA ARG A 253 -8.53 -48.72 -0.92
C ARG A 253 -8.94 -47.88 -2.12
N VAL A 254 -8.20 -46.82 -2.44
CA VAL A 254 -8.47 -45.95 -3.61
C VAL A 254 -8.41 -46.75 -4.90
N VAL A 255 -7.38 -47.59 -5.06
CA VAL A 255 -7.19 -48.45 -6.23
C VAL A 255 -8.32 -49.47 -6.35
N ALA A 256 -8.69 -50.11 -5.24
CA ALA A 256 -9.76 -51.11 -5.21
C ALA A 256 -11.18 -50.51 -5.40
N SER A 257 -11.34 -49.21 -5.17
CA SER A 257 -12.63 -48.52 -5.22
C SER A 257 -12.99 -48.00 -6.62
N ALA A 258 -12.02 -47.87 -7.53
CA ALA A 258 -12.27 -47.45 -8.91
C ALA A 258 -12.78 -48.64 -9.75
N ARG A 259 -14.00 -48.54 -10.31
CA ARG A 259 -14.60 -49.64 -11.09
C ARG A 259 -14.20 -49.65 -12.56
N THR A 260 -14.02 -48.47 -13.16
CA THR A 260 -13.69 -48.34 -14.59
C THR A 260 -12.39 -47.59 -14.82
N ARG A 261 -12.12 -46.51 -14.08
CA ARG A 261 -10.96 -45.65 -14.32
C ARG A 261 -10.39 -45.03 -13.04
N LEU A 262 -9.07 -45.11 -12.87
CA LEU A 262 -8.31 -44.38 -11.86
C LEU A 262 -7.33 -43.43 -12.55
N VAL A 263 -7.41 -42.15 -12.23
CA VAL A 263 -6.48 -41.11 -12.72
C VAL A 263 -5.67 -40.60 -11.54
N LEU A 264 -4.35 -40.72 -11.63
CA LEU A 264 -3.41 -40.24 -10.63
C LEU A 264 -2.72 -38.98 -11.15
N VAL A 265 -2.82 -37.87 -10.43
CA VAL A 265 -2.16 -36.61 -10.80
C VAL A 265 -0.95 -36.41 -9.92
N VAL A 266 0.24 -36.48 -10.52
CA VAL A 266 1.52 -36.26 -9.86
C VAL A 266 2.02 -34.86 -10.22
N HIS A 267 2.48 -34.10 -9.22
CA HIS A 267 3.13 -32.80 -9.44
C HIS A 267 4.63 -32.94 -9.25
N GLU A 268 5.44 -32.34 -10.13
CA GLU A 268 6.88 -32.21 -9.93
C GLU A 268 7.15 -31.34 -8.68
N ARG A 269 7.52 -31.96 -7.56
CA ARG A 269 7.83 -31.27 -6.29
C ARG A 269 8.96 -31.98 -5.56
N GLU A 270 9.66 -31.26 -4.67
CA GLU A 270 10.82 -31.72 -3.89
C GLU A 270 10.54 -32.85 -2.87
N GLY A 271 9.32 -33.41 -2.81
CA GLY A 271 8.85 -34.31 -1.74
C GLY A 271 9.01 -35.82 -1.97
N GLY A 272 9.70 -36.24 -3.03
CA GLY A 272 9.89 -37.66 -3.37
C GLY A 272 8.63 -38.37 -3.90
N ARG A 273 8.81 -39.63 -4.34
CA ARG A 273 7.74 -40.46 -4.95
C ARG A 273 6.81 -41.07 -3.90
N HIS A 274 5.52 -41.17 -4.20
CA HIS A 274 4.56 -41.87 -3.34
C HIS A 274 4.74 -43.40 -3.47
N LEU A 275 4.49 -44.17 -2.41
CA LEU A 275 4.68 -45.62 -2.42
C LEU A 275 3.83 -46.33 -3.50
N LEU A 276 2.60 -45.86 -3.72
CA LEU A 276 1.72 -46.36 -4.80
C LEU A 276 2.36 -46.22 -6.19
N GLU A 277 3.09 -45.13 -6.46
CA GLU A 277 3.78 -44.92 -7.75
C GLU A 277 4.83 -46.01 -7.97
N SER A 278 5.66 -46.27 -6.96
CA SER A 278 6.67 -47.34 -7.02
C SER A 278 6.04 -48.72 -7.13
N LEU A 279 4.89 -48.97 -6.47
CA LEU A 279 4.17 -50.24 -6.60
C LEU A 279 3.58 -50.43 -8.00
N ILE A 280 3.07 -49.37 -8.61
CA ILE A 280 2.56 -49.40 -9.98
C ILE A 280 3.70 -49.70 -10.95
N GLU A 281 4.81 -48.95 -10.90
CA GLU A 281 5.98 -49.18 -11.76
C GLU A 281 6.56 -50.58 -11.61
N ALA A 282 6.58 -51.13 -10.39
CA ALA A 282 7.15 -52.45 -10.13
C ALA A 282 6.24 -53.62 -10.51
N ARG A 283 4.93 -53.40 -10.70
CA ARG A 283 3.94 -54.48 -10.81
C ARG A 283 3.05 -54.39 -12.04
N LEU A 284 2.95 -53.23 -12.69
CA LEU A 284 2.07 -52.99 -13.82
C LEU A 284 2.88 -52.50 -15.02
N ASP A 285 2.74 -53.21 -16.13
CA ASP A 285 3.27 -52.78 -17.43
C ASP A 285 2.18 -52.03 -18.23
N GLY A 286 2.59 -51.05 -19.04
CA GLY A 286 1.68 -50.39 -20.00
C GLY A 286 0.73 -49.35 -19.40
N VAL A 287 1.02 -48.81 -18.21
CA VAL A 287 0.26 -47.70 -17.63
C VAL A 287 0.46 -46.45 -18.49
N ALA A 288 -0.64 -45.86 -18.95
CA ALA A 288 -0.59 -44.62 -19.72
C ALA A 288 -0.13 -43.46 -18.82
N SER A 289 0.97 -42.82 -19.20
CA SER A 289 1.48 -41.60 -18.56
C SER A 289 1.41 -40.43 -19.53
N LEU A 290 1.03 -39.26 -19.02
CA LEU A 290 0.79 -38.05 -19.80
C LEU A 290 1.44 -36.86 -19.11
N GLN A 291 2.35 -36.19 -19.81
CA GLN A 291 2.88 -34.89 -19.38
C GLN A 291 1.99 -33.79 -19.98
N LEU A 292 1.22 -33.11 -19.13
CA LEU A 292 0.19 -32.16 -19.57
C LEU A 292 0.79 -30.98 -20.34
N GLU A 293 1.94 -30.47 -19.91
CA GLU A 293 2.63 -29.33 -20.53
C GLU A 293 3.00 -29.62 -21.98
N SER A 294 3.61 -30.77 -22.24
CA SER A 294 4.02 -31.20 -23.58
C SER A 294 2.81 -31.30 -24.52
N VAL A 295 1.73 -31.92 -24.07
CA VAL A 295 0.53 -32.08 -24.90
C VAL A 295 -0.24 -30.78 -25.10
N MET A 296 -0.19 -29.85 -24.15
CA MET A 296 -0.77 -28.51 -24.35
C MET A 296 0.03 -27.65 -25.33
N LEU A 297 1.35 -27.83 -25.41
CA LEU A 297 2.22 -27.09 -26.33
C LEU A 297 2.16 -27.62 -27.77
N ASP A 298 1.92 -28.92 -27.96
CA ASP A 298 1.89 -29.58 -29.27
C ASP A 298 0.62 -29.25 -30.10
N GLY A 299 -0.36 -28.53 -29.54
CA GLY A 299 -1.56 -28.05 -30.25
C GLY A 299 -2.73 -29.04 -30.25
N GLU A 300 -3.64 -28.92 -31.23
CA GLU A 300 -4.92 -29.67 -31.27
C GLU A 300 -4.73 -31.18 -31.17
N ALA A 301 -4.87 -31.70 -29.95
CA ALA A 301 -4.77 -33.10 -29.63
C ALA A 301 -5.88 -33.51 -28.65
N ARG A 302 -6.38 -34.73 -28.82
CA ARG A 302 -7.18 -35.40 -27.78
C ARG A 302 -6.21 -35.88 -26.70
N LEU A 303 -6.41 -35.46 -25.46
CA LEU A 303 -5.61 -35.94 -24.33
C LEU A 303 -5.83 -37.45 -24.18
N PRO A 304 -4.80 -38.29 -24.43
CA PRO A 304 -4.94 -39.74 -24.36
C PRO A 304 -5.44 -40.19 -22.98
N GLY A 305 -6.44 -41.08 -22.94
CA GLY A 305 -6.99 -41.62 -21.70
C GLY A 305 -7.94 -40.69 -20.92
N LEU A 306 -8.04 -39.41 -21.27
CA LEU A 306 -8.89 -38.42 -20.58
C LEU A 306 -10.11 -37.97 -21.40
N ASP A 307 -10.18 -38.31 -22.69
CA ASP A 307 -11.28 -37.92 -23.61
C ASP A 307 -11.54 -36.40 -23.70
N VAL A 308 -10.51 -35.60 -23.40
CA VAL A 308 -10.57 -34.14 -23.48
C VAL A 308 -9.95 -33.68 -24.80
N LEU A 309 -10.65 -32.79 -25.51
CA LEU A 309 -10.14 -32.14 -26.73
C LEU A 309 -9.48 -30.82 -26.38
N THR A 310 -8.29 -30.58 -26.92
CA THR A 310 -7.63 -29.27 -26.88
C THR A 310 -7.89 -28.52 -28.19
N VAL A 311 -8.02 -27.20 -28.09
CA VAL A 311 -8.22 -26.30 -29.24
C VAL A 311 -7.14 -25.24 -29.19
N ALA A 312 -6.40 -25.07 -30.30
CA ALA A 312 -5.39 -24.03 -30.40
C ALA A 312 -6.07 -22.65 -30.48
N LEU A 313 -5.68 -21.73 -29.61
CA LEU A 313 -6.16 -20.35 -29.67
C LEU A 313 -5.15 -19.49 -30.46
N PRO A 314 -5.60 -18.64 -31.40
CA PRO A 314 -4.70 -17.76 -32.11
C PRO A 314 -4.02 -16.80 -31.12
N PRO A 315 -2.69 -16.60 -31.22
CA PRO A 315 -2.00 -15.65 -30.37
C PRO A 315 -2.56 -14.25 -30.62
N ARG A 316 -2.84 -13.52 -29.54
CA ARG A 316 -3.20 -12.11 -29.61
C ARG A 316 -1.95 -11.30 -29.36
N GLU A 317 -1.52 -10.54 -30.36
CA GLU A 317 -0.42 -9.60 -30.20
C GLU A 317 -0.77 -8.54 -29.16
N LEU A 318 0.22 -8.18 -28.34
CA LEU A 318 0.08 -7.09 -27.39
C LEU A 318 0.16 -5.75 -28.14
N PRO A 319 -0.61 -4.72 -27.73
CA PRO A 319 -0.52 -3.40 -28.33
C PRO A 319 0.92 -2.87 -28.25
N ALA A 320 1.47 -2.43 -29.38
CA ALA A 320 2.81 -1.85 -29.44
C ALA A 320 2.85 -0.46 -28.78
N VAL A 321 4.06 -0.04 -28.38
CA VAL A 321 4.30 1.32 -27.88
C VAL A 321 3.98 2.33 -28.98
N SER A 322 3.24 3.39 -28.63
CA SER A 322 2.89 4.48 -29.53
C SER A 322 3.39 5.81 -28.99
N ALA A 323 3.99 6.63 -29.84
CA ALA A 323 4.51 7.96 -29.50
C ALA A 323 3.47 9.07 -29.44
N ARG A 324 2.26 8.78 -29.94
CA ARG A 324 1.14 9.71 -29.97
C ARG A 324 -0.17 8.97 -29.85
N TRP A 325 -1.04 9.43 -28.96
CA TRP A 325 -2.44 9.04 -28.98
C TRP A 325 -3.23 10.08 -29.76
N GLN A 326 -3.93 9.61 -30.79
CA GLN A 326 -4.90 10.41 -31.51
C GLN A 326 -6.31 10.02 -31.05
N LEU A 327 -6.98 10.94 -30.37
CA LEU A 327 -8.36 10.76 -29.97
C LEU A 327 -9.30 10.95 -31.18
N PRO A 328 -10.44 10.23 -31.23
CA PRO A 328 -11.49 10.50 -32.22
C PRO A 328 -11.95 11.96 -32.14
N MET A 329 -12.27 12.59 -33.27
CA MET A 329 -12.65 14.02 -33.34
C MET A 329 -13.81 14.43 -32.42
N ALA A 330 -14.69 13.49 -32.02
CA ALA A 330 -15.77 13.75 -31.08
C ALA A 330 -15.30 13.87 -29.61
N SER A 331 -14.06 13.52 -29.32
CA SER A 331 -13.49 13.52 -27.97
C SER A 331 -12.94 14.90 -27.65
N VAL A 332 -13.50 15.56 -26.62
CA VAL A 332 -13.04 16.89 -26.20
C VAL A 332 -12.30 16.79 -24.87
N VAL A 333 -11.00 17.10 -24.89
CA VAL A 333 -10.20 17.24 -23.66
C VAL A 333 -10.36 18.67 -23.13
N ARG A 334 -11.38 18.88 -22.30
CA ARG A 334 -11.68 20.21 -21.74
C ARG A 334 -10.51 20.75 -20.91
N ALA A 335 -10.36 22.07 -20.91
CA ALA A 335 -9.49 22.75 -19.96
C ALA A 335 -10.04 22.55 -18.54
N ARG A 336 -9.13 22.51 -17.57
CA ARG A 336 -9.51 22.51 -16.17
C ARG A 336 -9.89 23.93 -15.77
N GLU A 337 -10.79 24.06 -14.80
CA GLU A 337 -11.07 25.35 -14.17
C GLU A 337 -9.86 25.86 -13.38
N ARG A 338 -9.04 24.94 -12.86
CA ARG A 338 -7.92 25.23 -11.97
C ARG A 338 -6.70 24.38 -12.30
N GLU A 339 -5.58 25.05 -12.50
CA GLU A 339 -4.26 24.46 -12.66
C GLU A 339 -3.40 24.69 -11.40
N SER A 340 -2.37 23.87 -11.24
CA SER A 340 -1.32 24.02 -10.22
C SER A 340 0.04 23.75 -10.84
N TYR A 341 1.13 24.09 -10.16
CA TYR A 341 2.49 23.79 -10.66
C TYR A 341 2.64 22.32 -11.08
N SER A 342 2.28 21.38 -10.20
CA SER A 342 2.35 19.93 -10.50
C SER A 342 1.48 19.48 -11.68
N SER A 343 0.35 20.17 -11.92
CA SER A 343 -0.48 19.95 -13.10
C SER A 343 0.21 20.47 -14.37
N LEU A 344 0.76 21.68 -14.31
CA LEU A 344 1.47 22.29 -15.44
C LEU A 344 2.74 21.51 -15.80
N GLU A 345 3.53 21.09 -14.82
CA GLU A 345 4.72 20.26 -15.01
C GLU A 345 4.38 18.96 -15.77
N LYS A 346 3.30 18.26 -15.36
CA LYS A 346 2.80 17.10 -16.08
C LYS A 346 2.30 17.45 -17.47
N LEU A 347 1.57 18.54 -17.65
CA LEU A 347 1.08 18.94 -18.97
C LEU A 347 2.22 19.21 -19.95
N PHE A 348 3.29 19.85 -19.48
CA PHE A 348 4.42 20.26 -20.31
C PHE A 348 5.31 19.06 -20.66
N ASN A 349 5.64 18.23 -19.67
CA ASN A 349 6.64 17.18 -19.81
C ASN A 349 6.04 15.79 -20.02
N HIS A 350 4.80 15.50 -19.60
CA HIS A 350 4.17 14.18 -19.69
C HIS A 350 2.65 14.30 -19.96
N PRO A 351 2.25 14.84 -21.13
CA PRO A 351 0.84 15.16 -21.40
C PRO A 351 -0.09 13.94 -21.38
N HIS A 352 0.42 12.73 -21.70
CA HIS A 352 -0.35 11.50 -21.55
C HIS A 352 -0.72 11.21 -20.09
N ILE A 353 0.21 11.41 -19.15
CA ILE A 353 -0.04 11.31 -17.70
C ILE A 353 -1.07 12.36 -17.29
N TRP A 354 -0.92 13.61 -17.76
CA TRP A 354 -1.87 14.68 -17.48
C TRP A 354 -3.31 14.33 -17.92
N VAL A 355 -3.47 13.78 -19.12
CA VAL A 355 -4.79 13.37 -19.65
C VAL A 355 -5.38 12.25 -18.80
N LEU A 356 -4.59 11.23 -18.44
CA LEU A 356 -5.07 10.12 -17.63
C LEU A 356 -5.44 10.57 -16.20
N ASP A 357 -4.61 11.40 -15.57
CA ASP A 357 -4.85 11.94 -14.22
C ASP A 357 -6.04 12.90 -14.17
N TYR A 358 -6.19 13.78 -15.15
CA TYR A 358 -7.07 14.93 -14.98
C TYR A 358 -8.28 14.93 -15.91
N ALA A 359 -8.12 14.49 -17.15
CA ALA A 359 -9.25 14.37 -18.08
C ALA A 359 -10.01 13.04 -17.86
N ALA A 360 -9.29 11.92 -17.80
CA ALA A 360 -9.89 10.59 -17.58
C ALA A 360 -10.14 10.28 -16.09
N LYS A 361 -9.50 11.03 -15.19
CA LYS A 361 -9.61 10.87 -13.72
C LYS A 361 -9.27 9.44 -13.26
N LEU A 362 -8.30 8.81 -13.90
CA LEU A 362 -7.76 7.54 -13.43
C LEU A 362 -7.04 7.76 -12.11
N ARG A 363 -7.27 6.87 -11.15
CA ARG A 363 -6.66 6.92 -9.83
C ARG A 363 -6.12 5.53 -9.53
N ALA A 364 -4.96 5.47 -8.90
CA ALA A 364 -4.45 4.22 -8.34
C ALA A 364 -5.52 3.59 -7.43
N GLY A 365 -5.58 2.25 -7.42
CA GLY A 365 -6.51 1.52 -6.57
C GLY A 365 -6.34 1.88 -5.10
N ARG A 366 -7.38 1.67 -4.29
CA ARG A 366 -7.40 2.03 -2.86
C ARG A 366 -6.43 1.24 -1.97
N LEU A 367 -5.52 0.45 -2.55
CA LEU A 367 -4.35 -0.05 -1.83
C LEU A 367 -3.42 1.15 -1.66
N ALA A 368 -3.75 2.00 -0.70
CA ALA A 368 -2.94 3.18 -0.45
C ALA A 368 -1.55 2.72 -0.04
N GLU A 369 -0.54 3.13 -0.79
CA GLU A 369 0.84 2.94 -0.40
C GLU A 369 1.17 3.96 0.68
N LEU A 370 1.87 3.53 1.72
CA LEU A 370 2.39 4.46 2.71
C LEU A 370 3.60 5.17 2.11
N PRO A 371 3.72 6.50 2.27
CA PRO A 371 4.89 7.22 1.83
C PRO A 371 6.11 6.65 2.54
N ASP A 372 7.18 6.51 1.78
CA ASP A 372 8.45 6.03 2.27
C ASP A 372 9.60 6.87 1.67
N GLY A 373 10.76 6.78 2.30
CA GLY A 373 11.96 7.46 1.84
C GLY A 373 11.79 8.99 1.76
N PRO A 374 12.35 9.65 0.73
CA PRO A 374 12.38 11.10 0.62
C PRO A 374 11.01 11.79 0.68
N LEU A 375 9.95 11.15 0.20
CA LEU A 375 8.59 11.71 0.25
C LEU A 375 8.10 11.84 1.70
N LEU A 376 8.25 10.78 2.50
CA LEU A 376 7.89 10.81 3.92
C LEU A 376 8.75 11.84 4.66
N TYR A 377 10.05 11.87 4.39
CA TYR A 377 10.98 12.76 5.09
C TYR A 377 10.70 14.23 4.78
N GLY A 378 10.36 14.55 3.52
CA GLY A 378 9.89 15.87 3.13
C GLY A 378 8.62 16.28 3.87
N ASN A 379 7.60 15.41 3.88
CA ASN A 379 6.34 15.70 4.60
C ASN A 379 6.57 15.96 6.10
N LEU A 380 7.48 15.21 6.73
CA LEU A 380 7.86 15.45 8.13
C LEU A 380 8.57 16.79 8.31
N ALA A 381 9.49 17.16 7.43
CA ALA A 381 10.18 18.44 7.51
C ALA A 381 9.22 19.63 7.39
N HIS A 382 8.31 19.60 6.42
CA HIS A 382 7.27 20.64 6.28
C HIS A 382 6.40 20.73 7.54
N GLY A 383 5.87 19.59 8.00
CA GLY A 383 5.03 19.56 9.19
C GLY A 383 5.73 20.04 10.46
N LEU A 384 7.04 19.77 10.61
CA LEU A 384 7.85 20.28 11.72
C LEU A 384 8.01 21.79 11.66
N PHE A 385 8.35 22.33 10.49
CA PHE A 385 8.61 23.76 10.32
C PHE A 385 7.32 24.57 10.46
N GLU A 386 6.22 24.10 9.87
CA GLU A 386 4.89 24.68 10.04
C GLU A 386 4.53 24.74 11.53
N ARG A 387 4.64 23.63 12.24
CA ARG A 387 4.35 23.55 13.68
C ARG A 387 5.21 24.52 14.49
N PHE A 388 6.50 24.61 14.19
CA PHE A 388 7.41 25.52 14.89
C PHE A 388 6.99 26.98 14.73
N PHE A 389 6.77 27.45 13.49
CA PHE A 389 6.40 28.84 13.23
C PHE A 389 4.97 29.19 13.66
N GLU A 390 4.06 28.21 13.74
CA GLU A 390 2.72 28.39 14.35
C GLU A 390 2.78 28.52 15.88
N GLU A 391 3.58 27.69 16.56
CA GLU A 391 3.67 27.66 18.03
C GLU A 391 4.59 28.77 18.58
N ARG A 392 5.67 29.13 17.88
CA ARG A 392 6.71 30.07 18.33
C ARG A 392 6.66 31.37 17.55
N THR A 393 5.75 32.26 17.94
CA THR A 393 5.70 33.63 17.38
C THR A 393 6.93 34.48 17.71
N ASP A 394 7.70 34.07 18.72
CA ASP A 394 8.95 34.66 19.21
C ASP A 394 10.21 34.06 18.57
N TRP A 395 10.08 33.26 17.50
CA TRP A 395 11.17 32.54 16.83
C TRP A 395 12.42 33.38 16.52
N SER A 396 12.25 34.68 16.24
CA SER A 396 13.33 35.59 15.87
C SER A 396 14.23 35.98 17.05
N THR A 397 13.77 35.82 18.28
CA THR A 397 14.52 36.13 19.51
C THR A 397 15.03 34.90 20.26
N LEU A 398 14.57 33.70 19.90
CA LEU A 398 14.95 32.46 20.59
C LEU A 398 16.44 32.17 20.47
N ALA A 399 17.05 31.70 21.56
CA ALA A 399 18.38 31.13 21.51
C ALA A 399 18.35 29.70 20.94
N ASP A 400 19.49 29.21 20.44
CA ASP A 400 19.57 27.91 19.77
C ASP A 400 19.26 26.74 20.71
N ASP A 401 19.57 26.88 22.01
CA ASP A 401 19.23 25.93 23.07
C ASP A 401 17.73 25.84 23.34
N GLU A 402 16.99 26.96 23.23
CA GLU A 402 15.53 26.97 23.35
C GLU A 402 14.85 26.29 22.16
N ILE A 403 15.44 26.38 20.96
CA ILE A 403 14.96 25.66 19.76
C ILE A 403 15.25 24.17 19.92
N ALA A 404 16.44 23.80 20.40
CA ALA A 404 16.80 22.41 20.67
C ALA A 404 15.87 21.77 21.72
N ALA A 405 15.58 22.47 22.82
CA ALA A 405 14.68 21.99 23.86
C ALA A 405 13.23 21.79 23.35
N TRP A 406 12.77 22.62 22.40
CA TRP A 406 11.47 22.41 21.75
C TRP A 406 11.48 21.18 20.82
N LEU A 407 12.59 20.95 20.12
CA LEU A 407 12.76 19.80 19.22
C LEU A 407 12.74 18.46 19.97
N ASP A 408 13.28 18.40 21.19
CA ASP A 408 13.32 17.20 22.04
C ASP A 408 11.92 16.58 22.23
N ASP A 409 10.88 17.41 22.32
CA ASP A 409 9.48 16.96 22.44
C ASP A 409 8.79 16.90 21.06
N ALA A 410 9.03 17.88 20.19
CA ALA A 410 8.30 18.04 18.93
C ALA A 410 8.63 16.92 17.92
N VAL A 411 9.89 16.51 17.80
CA VAL A 411 10.33 15.51 16.82
C VAL A 411 9.77 14.11 17.14
N PRO A 412 9.91 13.56 18.37
CA PRO A 412 9.31 12.27 18.70
C PRO A 412 7.77 12.28 18.55
N SER A 413 7.12 13.38 18.95
CA SER A 413 5.68 13.56 18.77
C SER A 413 5.30 13.49 17.29
N LEU A 414 5.99 14.23 16.43
CA LEU A 414 5.73 14.27 14.99
C LEU A 414 5.92 12.89 14.33
N ILE A 415 7.00 12.18 14.68
CA ILE A 415 7.27 10.84 14.16
C ILE A 415 6.15 9.88 14.59
N SER A 416 5.68 9.94 15.84
CA SER A 416 4.58 9.08 16.28
C SER A 416 3.25 9.35 15.56
N GLN A 417 3.00 10.61 15.18
CA GLN A 417 1.73 11.08 14.62
C GLN A 417 1.65 10.98 13.09
N SER A 418 2.77 11.18 12.41
CA SER A 418 2.82 11.31 10.94
C SER A 418 3.96 10.52 10.28
N GLY A 419 4.85 9.90 11.08
CA GLY A 419 6.05 9.21 10.60
C GLY A 419 6.23 7.81 11.17
N ALA A 420 5.16 7.16 11.65
CA ALA A 420 5.24 5.93 12.44
C ALA A 420 5.83 4.74 11.67
N VAL A 421 5.94 4.82 10.33
CA VAL A 421 6.70 3.87 9.51
C VAL A 421 8.17 3.81 9.93
N LEU A 422 8.76 4.95 10.34
CA LEU A 422 10.14 5.01 10.83
C LEU A 422 10.34 4.26 12.16
N ALA A 423 9.27 4.05 12.92
CA ALA A 423 9.33 3.31 14.17
C ALA A 423 9.24 1.79 13.96
N GLU A 424 8.98 1.29 12.75
CA GLU A 424 8.88 -0.14 12.49
C GLU A 424 10.25 -0.85 12.58
N LEU A 425 10.22 -2.16 12.86
CA LEU A 425 11.42 -2.99 12.96
C LEU A 425 12.24 -2.92 11.66
N GLY A 426 13.56 -2.74 11.81
CA GLY A 426 14.49 -2.59 10.68
C GLY A 426 14.68 -1.16 10.16
N ARG A 427 13.91 -0.17 10.67
CA ARG A 427 14.00 1.24 10.23
C ARG A 427 14.84 2.14 11.14
N GLY A 428 15.52 1.58 12.14
CA GLY A 428 16.27 2.35 13.13
C GLY A 428 17.31 3.32 12.56
N VAL A 429 18.02 2.93 11.49
CA VAL A 429 18.99 3.81 10.81
C VAL A 429 18.30 4.99 10.12
N ASP A 430 17.19 4.72 9.40
CA ASP A 430 16.42 5.77 8.75
C ASP A 430 15.81 6.72 9.79
N HIS A 431 15.25 6.17 10.88
CA HIS A 431 14.70 6.94 11.99
C HIS A 431 15.74 7.90 12.56
N GLN A 432 16.91 7.39 12.96
CA GLN A 432 17.97 8.22 13.51
C GLN A 432 18.45 9.27 12.50
N ARG A 433 18.61 8.90 11.22
CA ARG A 433 19.01 9.85 10.17
C ARG A 433 18.00 10.98 10.03
N VAL A 434 16.70 10.66 10.01
CA VAL A 434 15.63 11.66 9.87
C VAL A 434 15.63 12.60 11.08
N VAL A 435 15.65 12.06 12.29
CA VAL A 435 15.71 12.83 13.55
C VAL A 435 16.88 13.81 13.53
N THR A 436 18.11 13.31 13.36
CA THR A 436 19.32 14.16 13.36
C THR A 436 19.33 15.18 12.22
N THR A 437 18.73 14.86 11.07
CA THR A 437 18.61 15.82 9.97
C THR A 437 17.64 16.94 10.32
N LEU A 438 16.48 16.63 10.90
CA LEU A 438 15.48 17.62 11.32
C LEU A 438 16.02 18.52 12.44
N GLU A 439 16.68 17.93 13.44
CA GLU A 439 17.30 18.63 14.56
C GLU A 439 18.37 19.64 14.11
N ARG A 440 19.06 19.36 13.01
CA ARG A 440 20.03 20.30 12.42
C ARG A 440 19.38 21.32 11.49
N ALA A 441 18.39 20.91 10.70
CA ALA A 441 17.82 21.73 9.63
C ALA A 441 16.97 22.89 10.15
N LEU A 442 16.15 22.68 11.19
CA LEU A 442 15.30 23.76 11.72
C LEU A 442 16.13 24.92 12.31
N PRO A 443 17.13 24.71 13.19
CA PRO A 443 17.97 25.80 13.69
C PRO A 443 18.70 26.53 12.57
N ALA A 444 19.20 25.81 11.56
CA ALA A 444 19.88 26.42 10.41
C ALA A 444 18.94 27.33 9.60
N LEU A 445 17.70 26.90 9.34
CA LEU A 445 16.69 27.75 8.69
C LEU A 445 16.39 29.00 9.52
N VAL A 446 16.20 28.84 10.84
CA VAL A 446 15.95 29.98 11.74
C VAL A 446 17.12 30.96 11.73
N ALA A 447 18.37 30.47 11.74
CA ALA A 447 19.57 31.30 11.65
C ALA A 447 19.61 32.11 10.34
N GLN A 448 19.32 31.47 9.21
CA GLN A 448 19.24 32.13 7.89
C GLN A 448 18.18 33.25 7.87
N LEU A 449 17.00 33.00 8.44
CA LEU A 449 15.93 34.00 8.51
C LEU A 449 16.29 35.18 9.43
N LYS A 450 16.96 34.91 10.56
CA LYS A 450 17.48 35.95 11.47
C LYS A 450 18.55 36.79 10.81
N ALA A 451 19.52 36.18 10.12
CA ALA A 451 20.58 36.88 9.40
C ALA A 451 20.01 37.78 8.29
N ALA A 452 18.99 37.29 7.59
CA ALA A 452 18.23 38.04 6.60
C ALA A 452 17.29 39.11 7.19
N ARG A 453 17.23 39.28 8.51
CA ARG A 453 16.33 40.24 9.21
C ARG A 453 14.86 40.10 8.79
N VAL A 454 14.43 38.86 8.58
CA VAL A 454 13.02 38.55 8.30
C VAL A 454 12.18 38.90 9.53
N VAL A 455 11.04 39.56 9.31
CA VAL A 455 10.09 39.95 10.37
C VAL A 455 8.77 39.20 10.29
N THR A 456 8.47 38.58 9.15
CA THR A 456 7.26 37.79 8.96
C THR A 456 7.61 36.50 8.23
N VAL A 457 7.14 35.39 8.79
CA VAL A 457 7.20 34.05 8.19
C VAL A 457 5.78 33.53 8.13
N ARG A 458 5.39 32.98 6.98
CA ARG A 458 4.13 32.25 6.81
C ARG A 458 4.41 30.94 6.09
N CYS A 459 3.95 29.85 6.66
CA CYS A 459 4.09 28.51 6.10
C CYS A 459 2.83 28.13 5.30
N GLU A 460 3.00 27.28 4.29
CA GLU A 460 1.90 26.63 3.54
C GLU A 460 0.82 27.64 3.08
N VAL A 461 1.25 28.74 2.45
CA VAL A 461 0.37 29.85 2.08
C VAL A 461 -0.35 29.55 0.77
N ALA A 462 -1.64 29.21 0.88
CA ALA A 462 -2.51 29.04 -0.28
C ALA A 462 -2.76 30.37 -1.01
N MET A 463 -2.42 30.44 -2.30
CA MET A 463 -2.66 31.59 -3.17
C MET A 463 -3.33 31.17 -4.49
N ALA A 464 -4.02 32.11 -5.11
CA ALA A 464 -4.67 31.93 -6.41
C ALA A 464 -4.52 33.18 -7.27
N ALA A 465 -4.25 33.00 -8.56
CA ALA A 465 -4.20 34.08 -9.55
C ALA A 465 -4.71 33.58 -10.91
N PRO A 466 -5.18 34.45 -11.82
CA PRO A 466 -5.54 34.05 -13.18
C PRO A 466 -4.36 33.41 -13.92
N LEU A 467 -4.59 32.42 -14.79
CA LEU A 467 -3.54 31.83 -15.64
C LEU A 467 -3.68 32.32 -17.09
N VAL A 468 -4.72 31.83 -17.78
CA VAL A 468 -5.10 32.17 -19.16
C VAL A 468 -6.61 31.97 -19.27
N ASP A 469 -7.30 32.91 -19.93
CA ASP A 469 -8.76 32.91 -20.05
C ASP A 469 -9.45 32.78 -18.67
N ASP A 470 -10.42 31.88 -18.52
CA ASP A 470 -11.13 31.62 -17.27
C ASP A 470 -10.43 30.58 -16.36
N VAL A 471 -9.18 30.20 -16.66
CA VAL A 471 -8.43 29.22 -15.88
C VAL A 471 -7.68 29.92 -14.75
N GLU A 472 -7.87 29.43 -13.52
CA GLU A 472 -7.18 29.92 -12.33
C GLU A 472 -5.96 29.05 -12.00
N LEU A 473 -4.83 29.68 -11.67
CA LEU A 473 -3.67 29.02 -11.10
C LEU A 473 -3.76 29.04 -9.57
N ARG A 474 -3.54 27.89 -8.95
CA ARG A 474 -3.44 27.75 -7.49
C ARG A 474 -2.12 27.11 -7.09
N GLY A 475 -1.60 27.53 -5.95
CA GLY A 475 -0.42 26.93 -5.34
C GLY A 475 -0.38 27.23 -3.85
N ASP A 476 0.24 26.30 -3.12
CA ASP A 476 0.54 26.42 -1.70
C ASP A 476 2.04 26.71 -1.60
N ILE A 477 2.40 27.88 -1.09
CA ILE A 477 3.80 28.31 -0.99
C ILE A 477 4.35 27.78 0.34
N ASP A 478 5.36 26.92 0.27
CA ASP A 478 5.95 26.26 1.45
C ASP A 478 6.34 27.29 2.52
N LEU A 479 7.10 28.33 2.13
CA LEU A 479 7.45 29.46 2.97
C LEU A 479 7.38 30.77 2.20
N TRP A 480 6.59 31.71 2.71
CA TRP A 480 6.61 33.11 2.31
C TRP A 480 7.18 33.95 3.45
N VAL A 481 8.19 34.76 3.15
CA VAL A 481 8.87 35.58 4.14
C VAL A 481 8.96 37.03 3.72
N ALA A 482 8.94 37.95 4.69
CA ALA A 482 9.04 39.38 4.45
C ALA A 482 9.98 40.08 5.44
N ARG A 483 10.70 41.08 4.95
CA ARG A 483 11.53 42.01 5.71
C ARG A 483 10.75 43.29 6.04
N ALA A 484 11.25 44.06 7.01
CA ALA A 484 10.63 45.33 7.42
C ALA A 484 10.65 46.42 6.32
N ASP A 485 11.57 46.30 5.35
CA ASP A 485 11.68 47.19 4.19
C ASP A 485 10.66 46.87 3.07
N GLY A 486 9.84 45.83 3.25
CA GLY A 486 8.84 45.39 2.28
C GLY A 486 9.36 44.41 1.23
N ALA A 487 10.65 44.07 1.24
CA ALA A 487 11.16 42.98 0.40
C ALA A 487 10.57 41.64 0.86
N THR A 488 10.27 40.78 -0.11
CA THR A 488 9.69 39.44 0.14
C THR A 488 10.49 38.36 -0.56
N ALA A 489 10.46 37.14 -0.02
CA ALA A 489 11.03 35.96 -0.64
C ALA A 489 10.08 34.76 -0.52
N VAL A 490 10.20 33.83 -1.47
CA VAL A 490 9.53 32.53 -1.47
C VAL A 490 10.59 31.44 -1.39
N ILE A 491 10.45 30.56 -0.42
CA ILE A 491 11.41 29.47 -0.18
C ILE A 491 10.66 28.15 -0.40
N ASP A 492 11.14 27.33 -1.34
CA ASP A 492 10.67 25.96 -1.55
C ASP A 492 11.54 25.00 -0.74
N ILE A 493 10.92 24.23 0.16
CA ILE A 493 11.62 23.31 1.06
C ILE A 493 11.74 21.97 0.35
N LYS A 494 12.96 21.42 0.30
CA LYS A 494 13.22 20.11 -0.31
C LYS A 494 14.05 19.26 0.62
N TRP A 495 13.65 18.00 0.78
CA TRP A 495 14.40 17.06 1.63
C TRP A 495 15.86 16.93 1.17
N GLY A 496 16.11 16.82 -0.14
CA GLY A 496 17.45 16.66 -0.69
C GLY A 496 17.55 17.09 -2.16
N SER A 497 18.50 16.49 -2.89
CA SER A 497 18.79 16.80 -4.30
C SER A 497 19.36 18.21 -4.53
N GLU A 498 20.27 18.66 -3.66
CA GLU A 498 20.93 19.97 -3.74
C GLU A 498 21.50 20.25 -5.13
N GLU A 499 22.30 19.34 -5.68
CA GLU A 499 22.93 19.47 -7.01
C GLU A 499 21.89 19.77 -8.12
N ARG A 500 20.76 19.08 -8.09
CA ARG A 500 19.65 19.33 -9.03
C ARG A 500 19.05 20.72 -8.83
N ARG A 501 18.90 21.20 -7.60
CA ARG A 501 18.34 22.54 -7.31
C ARG A 501 19.31 23.65 -7.70
N VAL A 502 20.61 23.44 -7.49
CA VAL A 502 21.67 24.31 -8.01
C VAL A 502 21.56 24.41 -9.53
N GLU A 503 21.44 23.28 -10.24
CA GLU A 503 21.30 23.25 -11.69
C GLU A 503 20.04 24.00 -12.17
N LEU A 504 18.90 23.83 -11.50
CA LEU A 504 17.65 24.54 -11.82
C LEU A 504 17.72 26.05 -11.58
N LEU A 505 18.45 26.51 -10.54
CA LEU A 505 18.69 27.93 -10.31
C LEU A 505 19.65 28.49 -11.36
N ALA A 506 20.78 27.80 -11.61
CA ALA A 506 21.80 28.23 -12.57
C ALA A 506 21.25 28.34 -14.01
N SER A 507 20.39 27.41 -14.42
CA SER A 507 19.79 27.38 -15.76
C SER A 507 18.50 28.20 -15.90
N ASN A 508 18.00 28.83 -14.83
CA ASN A 508 16.68 29.48 -14.78
C ASN A 508 15.54 28.52 -15.22
N ALA A 509 15.53 27.30 -14.69
CA ALA A 509 14.53 26.26 -14.98
C ALA A 509 13.65 25.91 -13.76
N HIS A 510 13.69 26.73 -12.70
CA HIS A 510 12.95 26.53 -11.45
C HIS A 510 11.48 26.98 -11.55
N LEU A 511 10.70 26.29 -12.39
CA LEU A 511 9.32 26.67 -12.71
C LEU A 511 8.39 26.75 -11.47
N GLN A 512 8.61 25.93 -10.44
CA GLN A 512 7.83 25.97 -9.20
C GLN A 512 7.98 27.32 -8.47
N LEU A 513 9.22 27.77 -8.28
CA LEU A 513 9.51 29.05 -7.64
C LEU A 513 9.02 30.24 -8.49
N ALA A 514 9.13 30.18 -9.81
CA ALA A 514 8.56 31.19 -10.69
C ALA A 514 7.01 31.24 -10.61
N THR A 515 6.38 30.08 -10.44
CA THR A 515 4.93 29.97 -10.19
C THR A 515 4.55 30.66 -8.87
N TYR A 516 5.30 30.41 -7.80
CA TYR A 516 5.08 31.07 -6.50
C TYR A 516 5.28 32.58 -6.59
N ALA A 517 6.35 33.03 -7.25
CA ALA A 517 6.62 34.44 -7.45
C ALA A 517 5.50 35.15 -8.24
N TYR A 518 4.97 34.49 -9.28
CA TYR A 518 3.80 34.97 -10.02
C TYR A 518 2.57 35.13 -9.12
N LEU A 519 2.24 34.11 -8.33
CA LEU A 519 1.10 34.10 -7.40
C LEU A 519 1.20 35.24 -6.38
N VAL A 520 2.36 35.41 -5.75
CA VAL A 520 2.60 36.48 -4.75
C VAL A 520 2.45 37.86 -5.40
N ALA A 521 3.13 38.10 -6.51
CA ALA A 521 3.12 39.40 -7.18
C ALA A 521 1.72 39.80 -7.65
N HIS A 522 0.94 38.85 -8.19
CA HIS A 522 -0.44 39.13 -8.63
C HIS A 522 -1.41 39.31 -7.45
N THR A 523 -1.31 38.48 -6.42
CA THR A 523 -2.27 38.49 -5.30
C THR A 523 -2.08 39.71 -4.41
N THR A 524 -0.84 40.14 -4.20
CA THR A 524 -0.50 41.22 -3.27
C THR A 524 -0.21 42.56 -3.96
N GLY A 525 0.00 42.55 -5.27
CA GLY A 525 0.48 43.74 -6.01
C GLY A 525 1.93 44.10 -5.72
N SER A 526 2.70 43.22 -5.06
CA SER A 526 4.11 43.44 -4.74
C SER A 526 5.03 43.19 -5.94
N PRO A 527 6.30 43.63 -5.89
CA PRO A 527 7.35 43.08 -6.73
C PRO A 527 7.43 41.55 -6.60
N TRP A 528 8.10 40.92 -7.58
CA TRP A 528 8.33 39.48 -7.53
C TRP A 528 9.24 39.17 -6.33
N PRO A 529 8.87 38.20 -5.48
CA PRO A 529 9.70 37.81 -4.34
C PRO A 529 10.99 37.13 -4.81
N GLU A 530 12.05 37.23 -4.01
CA GLU A 530 13.29 36.48 -4.26
C GLU A 530 13.02 34.97 -4.17
N PRO A 531 13.36 34.17 -5.19
CA PRO A 531 13.21 32.72 -5.17
C PRO A 531 14.39 32.05 -4.45
N ALA A 532 14.11 31.12 -3.54
CA ALA A 532 15.14 30.33 -2.88
C ALA A 532 14.70 28.87 -2.68
N TYR A 533 15.68 27.96 -2.57
CA TYR A 533 15.46 26.61 -2.07
C TYR A 533 16.07 26.45 -0.69
N PHE A 534 15.41 25.72 0.20
CA PHE A 534 16.03 25.24 1.43
C PHE A 534 16.17 23.72 1.40
N ILE A 535 17.40 23.22 1.47
CA ILE A 535 17.71 21.79 1.40
C ILE A 535 17.87 21.23 2.81
N VAL A 536 16.89 20.44 3.26
CA VAL A 536 16.83 19.92 4.65
C VAL A 536 18.03 18.98 4.94
N ALA A 537 18.38 18.09 4.00
CA ALA A 537 19.45 17.11 4.18
C ALA A 537 20.86 17.70 4.31
N THR A 538 21.09 18.94 3.86
CA THR A 538 22.37 19.64 3.99
C THR A 538 22.27 20.87 4.88
N ALA A 539 21.05 21.31 5.19
CA ALA A 539 20.73 22.55 5.90
C ALA A 539 21.20 23.82 5.17
N ASN A 540 21.30 23.75 3.83
CA ASN A 540 21.73 24.87 2.99
C ASN A 540 20.53 25.62 2.40
N LEU A 541 20.61 26.96 2.39
CA LEU A 541 19.70 27.81 1.64
C LEU A 541 20.38 28.24 0.34
N LEU A 542 19.76 27.93 -0.80
CA LEU A 542 20.26 28.25 -2.13
C LEU A 542 19.47 29.42 -2.71
N ALA A 543 20.18 30.42 -3.24
CA ALA A 543 19.59 31.58 -3.90
C ALA A 543 20.46 32.02 -5.09
N ARG A 544 19.90 32.79 -6.03
CA ARG A 544 20.69 33.36 -7.15
C ARG A 544 21.55 34.54 -6.71
N THR A 545 21.17 35.19 -5.62
CA THR A 545 21.85 36.36 -5.05
C THR A 545 21.86 36.29 -3.52
N ASP A 546 22.77 37.01 -2.89
CA ASP A 546 22.84 37.20 -1.43
C ASP A 546 22.04 38.42 -0.94
N ALA A 547 21.33 39.13 -1.84
CA ALA A 547 20.64 40.38 -1.53
C ALA A 547 19.52 40.20 -0.48
N PHE A 548 18.74 39.13 -0.61
CA PHE A 548 17.71 38.78 0.37
C PHE A 548 18.21 37.82 1.46
N PHE A 549 19.20 36.98 1.16
CA PHE A 549 19.71 36.01 2.13
C PHE A 549 21.24 36.13 2.20
N PRO A 550 21.79 36.91 3.15
CA PRO A 550 23.22 37.19 3.21
C PRO A 550 24.10 35.95 3.37
N ASP A 551 23.58 34.93 4.06
CA ASP A 551 24.29 33.68 4.35
C ASP A 551 23.89 32.55 3.40
N ALA A 552 23.19 32.85 2.29
CA ALA A 552 22.83 31.86 1.30
C ALA A 552 24.05 31.34 0.53
N THR A 553 23.96 30.09 0.09
CA THR A 553 24.83 29.58 -0.97
C THR A 553 24.35 30.17 -2.30
N VAL A 554 25.11 31.15 -2.80
CA VAL A 554 24.82 31.83 -4.06
C VAL A 554 25.11 30.91 -5.24
N VAL A 555 24.14 30.76 -6.13
CA VAL A 555 24.24 29.97 -7.35
C VAL A 555 24.42 30.90 -8.55
N ASP A 556 25.57 30.79 -9.21
CA ASP A 556 25.87 31.58 -10.39
C ASP A 556 24.90 31.29 -11.54
N ALA A 557 24.20 32.33 -11.98
CA ALA A 557 23.28 32.22 -13.11
C ALA A 557 24.07 32.08 -14.43
N ARG A 558 23.82 30.99 -15.16
CA ARG A 558 24.28 30.80 -16.54
C ARG A 558 23.29 31.38 -17.55
N SER A 559 22.04 31.56 -17.16
CA SER A 559 21.03 32.25 -17.94
C SER A 559 20.94 33.73 -17.56
N LEU A 560 20.87 34.60 -18.57
CA LEU A 560 20.60 36.04 -18.41
C LEU A 560 19.10 36.34 -18.24
N GLU A 561 18.24 35.33 -18.41
CA GLU A 561 16.80 35.48 -18.24
C GLU A 561 16.43 35.58 -16.74
N ASP A 562 15.45 36.42 -16.45
CA ASP A 562 14.82 36.53 -15.14
C ASP A 562 13.66 35.52 -14.99
N GLU A 563 13.09 35.45 -13.79
CA GLU A 563 11.99 34.54 -13.46
C GLU A 563 10.72 34.88 -14.27
N ARG A 564 10.56 36.15 -14.67
CA ARG A 564 9.45 36.63 -15.49
C ARG A 564 9.54 36.12 -16.92
N ALA A 565 10.74 36.05 -17.48
CA ALA A 565 10.99 35.42 -18.78
C ALA A 565 10.65 33.93 -18.72
N LEU A 566 11.09 33.20 -17.68
CA LEU A 566 10.72 31.80 -17.47
C LEU A 566 9.20 31.61 -17.42
N TRP A 567 8.49 32.46 -16.67
CA TRP A 567 7.03 32.39 -16.57
C TRP A 567 6.33 32.68 -17.91
N ARG A 568 6.81 33.64 -18.70
CA ARG A 568 6.27 33.89 -20.06
C ARG A 568 6.39 32.65 -20.95
N ARG A 569 7.54 31.96 -20.89
CA ARG A 569 7.75 30.71 -21.63
C ARG A 569 6.80 29.60 -21.16
N ALA A 570 6.54 29.52 -19.87
CA ALA A 570 5.55 28.58 -19.32
C ALA A 570 4.13 28.84 -19.86
N LEU A 571 3.72 30.11 -19.99
CA LEU A 571 2.43 30.48 -20.59
C LEU A 571 2.36 30.12 -22.08
N ALA A 572 3.45 30.29 -22.83
CA ALA A 572 3.54 29.87 -24.22
C ALA A 572 3.41 28.33 -24.34
N SER A 573 4.15 27.57 -23.52
CA SER A 573 4.02 26.11 -23.42
C SER A 573 2.61 25.66 -23.08
N TYR A 574 1.93 26.34 -22.16
CA TYR A 574 0.55 26.04 -21.79
C TYR A 574 -0.39 26.17 -22.99
N ARG A 575 -0.38 27.32 -23.68
CA ARG A 575 -1.22 27.54 -24.87
C ARG A 575 -0.93 26.51 -25.96
N TRP A 576 0.35 26.20 -26.18
CA TRP A 576 0.75 25.19 -27.16
C TRP A 576 0.20 23.80 -26.81
N ARG A 577 0.44 23.29 -25.59
CA ARG A 577 -0.08 21.99 -25.14
C ARG A 577 -1.60 21.93 -25.16
N ARG A 578 -2.28 23.01 -24.77
CA ARG A 578 -3.74 23.13 -24.87
C ARG A 578 -4.24 22.98 -26.31
N SER A 579 -3.58 23.62 -27.27
CA SER A 579 -3.95 23.51 -28.69
C SER A 579 -3.79 22.08 -29.25
N GLN A 580 -2.83 21.29 -28.74
CA GLN A 580 -2.68 19.89 -29.10
C GLN A 580 -3.85 19.05 -28.56
N LEU A 581 -4.18 19.24 -27.28
CA LEU A 581 -5.28 18.52 -26.61
C LEU A 581 -6.65 18.83 -27.23
N GLU A 582 -6.87 20.08 -27.67
CA GLU A 582 -8.10 20.48 -28.38
C GLU A 582 -8.26 19.80 -29.74
N ARG A 583 -7.14 19.47 -30.40
CA ARG A 583 -7.11 18.65 -31.63
C ARG A 583 -7.13 17.14 -31.37
N GLY A 584 -7.21 16.73 -30.10
CA GLY A 584 -7.15 15.33 -29.68
C GLY A 584 -5.79 14.67 -29.87
N SER A 585 -4.73 15.46 -30.06
CA SER A 585 -3.35 14.96 -30.19
C SER A 585 -2.67 14.98 -28.82
N ILE A 586 -2.18 13.83 -28.38
CA ILE A 586 -1.51 13.66 -27.08
C ILE A 586 -0.16 12.99 -27.33
N ASP A 587 0.92 13.70 -27.04
CA ASP A 587 2.25 13.10 -27.10
C ASP A 587 2.44 12.10 -25.96
N VAL A 588 3.06 10.97 -26.26
CA VAL A 588 3.41 9.93 -25.29
C VAL A 588 4.93 9.87 -25.23
N LEU A 589 5.48 10.25 -24.08
CA LEU A 589 6.93 10.40 -23.88
C LEU A 589 7.46 9.21 -23.06
N VAL A 590 7.58 8.07 -23.72
CA VAL A 590 8.10 6.81 -23.13
C VAL A 590 9.28 6.26 -23.95
N ALA A 591 10.22 5.53 -23.33
CA ALA A 591 11.39 5.04 -24.08
C ALA A 591 10.97 4.03 -25.16
N GLY A 592 11.53 4.18 -26.36
CA GLY A 592 11.15 3.41 -27.56
C GLY A 592 9.97 3.99 -28.34
N SER A 593 9.51 5.20 -27.98
CA SER A 593 8.47 5.94 -28.69
C SER A 593 9.04 7.05 -29.59
N GLU A 594 10.19 6.83 -30.21
CA GLU A 594 10.78 7.80 -31.13
C GLU A 594 9.86 8.00 -32.34
N ASP A 595 9.46 9.24 -32.58
CA ASP A 595 8.54 9.60 -33.66
C ASP A 595 8.93 10.98 -34.20
N ASP A 596 9.43 10.98 -35.44
CA ASP A 596 9.80 12.18 -36.20
C ASP A 596 8.59 13.07 -36.55
N THR A 597 7.36 12.64 -36.26
CA THR A 597 6.13 13.39 -36.52
C THR A 597 5.64 14.23 -35.34
N ARG A 598 6.41 14.30 -34.24
CA ARG A 598 6.12 15.19 -33.11
C ARG A 598 6.19 16.67 -33.54
N GLU A 599 5.20 17.44 -33.11
CA GLU A 599 5.21 18.89 -33.33
C GLU A 599 6.26 19.49 -32.38
N PRO A 600 7.28 20.21 -32.88
CA PRO A 600 8.27 20.82 -32.00
C PRO A 600 7.62 21.92 -31.14
N PRO A 601 8.10 22.15 -29.91
CA PRO A 601 7.65 23.28 -29.11
C PRO A 601 7.99 24.60 -29.84
N PRO A 602 7.16 25.66 -29.70
CA PRO A 602 7.50 26.99 -30.19
C PRO A 602 8.81 27.53 -29.59
N ASP A 603 9.50 28.42 -30.32
CA ASP A 603 10.77 29.01 -29.88
C ASP A 603 10.67 29.76 -28.54
N ASP A 604 9.49 30.31 -28.23
CA ASP A 604 9.19 31.04 -27.00
C ASP A 604 8.63 30.13 -25.89
N ALA A 605 8.56 28.82 -26.10
CA ALA A 605 8.10 27.85 -25.10
C ALA A 605 9.26 27.30 -24.24
N LEU A 606 8.91 26.59 -23.17
CA LEU A 606 9.84 25.76 -22.41
C LEU A 606 10.35 24.59 -23.26
N SER A 607 11.61 24.21 -23.03
CA SER A 607 12.15 22.96 -23.56
C SER A 607 11.41 21.77 -22.93
N VAL A 608 10.95 20.84 -23.77
CA VAL A 608 10.30 19.60 -23.30
C VAL A 608 11.38 18.60 -22.91
N SER A 609 11.21 17.92 -21.78
CA SER A 609 12.07 16.79 -21.41
C SER A 609 11.93 15.67 -22.45
N GLU A 610 13.04 15.27 -23.07
CA GLU A 610 13.09 14.11 -23.97
C GLU A 610 13.22 12.79 -23.19
N GLU A 611 13.59 12.87 -21.90
CA GLU A 611 13.70 11.67 -21.06
C GLU A 611 12.32 11.16 -20.63
N PRO A 612 12.07 9.83 -20.75
CA PRO A 612 10.88 9.19 -20.21
C PRO A 612 10.76 9.40 -18.70
N ASP A 613 9.54 9.58 -18.21
CA ASP A 613 9.31 9.55 -16.77
C ASP A 613 9.59 8.13 -16.24
N ARG A 614 10.65 7.99 -15.44
CA ARG A 614 11.00 6.72 -14.79
C ARG A 614 9.93 6.25 -13.81
N PHE A 615 9.04 7.15 -13.39
CA PHE A 615 7.99 6.92 -12.41
C PHE A 615 6.58 6.98 -13.03
N ASP A 616 6.45 6.83 -14.36
CA ASP A 616 5.14 6.80 -15.02
C ASP A 616 4.23 5.68 -14.47
N PRO A 617 3.16 6.01 -13.72
CA PRO A 617 2.27 5.01 -13.14
C PRO A 617 1.40 4.32 -14.22
N TYR A 618 1.41 4.84 -15.44
CA TYR A 618 0.62 4.39 -16.58
C TYR A 618 1.47 3.71 -17.66
N ALA A 619 2.72 3.33 -17.36
CA ALA A 619 3.61 2.67 -18.32
C ALA A 619 3.00 1.40 -18.97
N THR A 620 2.07 0.72 -18.29
CA THR A 620 1.36 -0.45 -18.85
C THR A 620 0.24 -0.08 -19.84
N LEU A 621 -0.18 1.19 -19.86
CA LEU A 621 -1.18 1.72 -20.79
C LEU A 621 -0.54 2.33 -22.05
N THR A 622 0.78 2.51 -22.07
CA THR A 622 1.52 3.11 -23.19
C THR A 622 2.00 2.11 -24.25
N GLY A 623 1.61 0.83 -24.11
CA GLY A 623 1.96 -0.26 -25.01
C GLY A 623 3.14 -1.12 -24.52
N TRP A 624 3.37 -2.24 -25.19
CA TRP A 624 4.38 -3.25 -24.83
C TRP A 624 5.54 -3.21 -25.82
N ARG A 625 6.77 -3.28 -25.31
CA ARG A 625 7.94 -3.46 -26.17
C ARG A 625 7.97 -4.90 -26.66
N VAL A 626 8.09 -5.07 -27.96
CA VAL A 626 8.47 -6.36 -28.52
C VAL A 626 9.94 -6.56 -28.15
N VAL A 627 10.21 -7.45 -27.18
CA VAL A 627 11.57 -7.93 -26.95
C VAL A 627 11.89 -8.79 -28.17
N GLN A 628 12.72 -8.26 -29.08
CA GLN A 628 13.26 -9.02 -30.18
C GLN A 628 14.33 -9.99 -29.69
#